data_AF-A0A7J3FA61-F1
#
_entry.id   AF-A0A7J3FA61-F1
#
_cell.length_a   1.000
_cell.length_b   1.000
_cell.length_c   1.000
_cell.angle_alpha   90.00
_cell.angle_beta   90.00
_cell.angle_gamma   90.00
#
_symmetry.space_group_name_H-M   'P 1'
#
loop_
_entity.id
_entity.type
_entity.pdbx_description
1 polymer ?
#
loop_
_entity_poly.entity_id
_entity_poly.type
_entity_poly.pdbx_seq_one_letter_code
_entity_poly.pdbx_strand_id
1 'polypeptide(L)'
;MRKIEITTMADLPVKIESVRVSLERIYGAKINVEFSVLPVRSLCPTEEFLEKDKLALILMKILNEGYRVPIITVRKGGNYYILDGHHRSYILLKMMEEKTASYILRFPEEVSYRAPPKRPLEDLPILDVASIDDSILKAWSQIITLLKYYETIYGVPFYLKIEDAPLSSIVPTQPQVGGKQVSSINEILVPIVCVKHYGKYYILDGHARALRAKQMGLNSIRSVVLTPMMNVEYGIIKTVDAMGLRSLDDISIIE
;
A
#
# COMPACT_ATOMS: atom_id res chain seq x y z
N MET A 1 -9.17 9.20 18.69
CA MET A 1 -8.97 8.42 17.45
C MET A 1 -9.61 9.16 16.28
N ARG A 2 -8.81 9.52 15.26
CA ARG A 2 -9.32 10.13 14.01
C ARG A 2 -10.19 9.11 13.28
N LYS A 3 -11.42 9.48 12.91
CA LYS A 3 -12.27 8.63 12.06
C LYS A 3 -11.77 8.75 10.62
N ILE A 4 -11.12 7.69 10.12
CA ILE A 4 -10.68 7.63 8.72
C ILE A 4 -11.87 7.17 7.88
N GLU A 5 -12.39 8.04 7.04
CA GLU A 5 -13.48 7.71 6.13
C GLU A 5 -12.93 7.21 4.79
N ILE A 6 -13.47 6.08 4.35
CA ILE A 6 -13.18 5.50 3.03
C ILE A 6 -14.48 5.37 2.25
N THR A 7 -14.42 5.66 0.95
CA THR A 7 -15.59 5.57 0.07
C THR A 7 -16.00 4.10 -0.10
N THR A 8 -17.23 3.73 0.22
CA THR A 8 -17.77 2.40 -0.07
C THR A 8 -18.48 2.36 -1.43
N MET A 9 -18.89 1.17 -1.89
CA MET A 9 -19.73 1.05 -3.11
C MET A 9 -21.08 1.77 -2.94
N ALA A 10 -21.64 1.78 -1.73
CA ALA A 10 -22.92 2.42 -1.45
C ALA A 10 -22.81 3.96 -1.47
N ASP A 11 -21.66 4.51 -1.05
CA ASP A 11 -21.43 5.96 -1.03
C ASP A 11 -21.12 6.52 -2.43
N LEU A 12 -20.67 5.67 -3.35
CA LEU A 12 -20.11 6.09 -4.63
C LEU A 12 -21.07 6.91 -5.50
N PRO A 13 -22.36 6.55 -5.67
CA PRO A 13 -23.29 7.37 -6.46
C PRO A 13 -23.44 8.79 -5.90
N VAL A 14 -23.56 8.92 -4.58
CA VAL A 14 -23.67 10.22 -3.89
C VAL A 14 -22.38 11.02 -4.06
N LYS A 15 -21.22 10.37 -3.95
CA LYS A 15 -19.91 11.00 -4.12
C LYS A 15 -19.72 11.52 -5.54
N ILE A 16 -20.04 10.73 -6.56
CA ILE A 16 -19.97 11.13 -7.98
C ILE A 16 -20.85 12.36 -8.21
N GLU A 17 -22.10 12.31 -7.74
CA GLU A 17 -23.05 13.41 -7.93
C GLU A 17 -22.59 14.68 -7.23
N SER A 18 -22.08 14.57 -6.00
CA SER A 18 -21.53 15.69 -5.24
C SER A 18 -20.37 16.36 -5.97
N VAL A 19 -19.42 15.57 -6.48
CA VAL A 19 -18.27 16.10 -7.25
C VAL A 19 -18.73 16.71 -8.57
N ARG A 20 -19.66 16.05 -9.28
CA ARG A 20 -20.25 16.53 -10.53
C ARG A 20 -20.89 17.91 -10.33
N VAL A 21 -21.84 18.04 -9.41
CA VAL A 21 -22.55 19.29 -9.13
C VAL A 21 -21.59 20.41 -8.70
N SER A 22 -20.57 20.09 -7.90
CA SER A 22 -19.54 21.05 -7.51
C SER A 22 -18.79 21.60 -8.72
N LEU A 23 -18.34 20.73 -9.62
CA LEU A 23 -17.65 21.15 -10.84
C LEU A 23 -18.58 21.87 -11.82
N GLU A 24 -19.83 21.44 -11.98
CA GLU A 24 -20.81 22.14 -12.83
C GLU A 24 -21.04 23.58 -12.37
N ARG A 25 -21.09 23.83 -11.04
CA ARG A 25 -21.14 25.19 -10.48
C ARG A 25 -19.88 26.00 -10.76
N ILE A 26 -18.70 25.42 -10.55
CA ILE A 26 -17.42 26.13 -10.70
C ILE A 26 -17.16 26.53 -12.15
N TYR A 27 -17.55 25.67 -13.09
CA TYR A 27 -17.24 25.83 -14.50
C TYR A 27 -18.42 26.30 -15.35
N GLY A 28 -19.63 26.39 -14.78
CA GLY A 28 -20.84 26.83 -15.49
C GLY A 28 -21.23 25.91 -16.65
N ALA A 29 -20.91 24.62 -16.56
CA ALA A 29 -21.01 23.66 -17.66
C ALA A 29 -21.61 22.35 -17.18
N LYS A 30 -22.46 21.73 -18.01
CA LYS A 30 -23.01 20.40 -17.71
C LYS A 30 -21.96 19.33 -17.93
N ILE A 31 -21.76 18.47 -16.94
CA ILE A 31 -20.72 17.43 -16.93
C ILE A 31 -21.38 16.07 -17.07
N ASN A 32 -20.89 15.27 -18.02
CA ASN A 32 -21.32 13.89 -18.21
C ASN A 32 -20.44 12.94 -17.39
N VAL A 33 -21.00 11.82 -16.96
CA VAL A 33 -20.28 10.75 -16.24
C VAL A 33 -20.20 9.52 -17.12
N GLU A 34 -19.01 8.97 -17.30
CA GLU A 34 -18.77 7.74 -18.05
C GLU A 34 -17.98 6.75 -17.19
N PHE A 35 -18.37 5.47 -17.19
CA PHE A 35 -17.57 4.43 -16.55
C PHE A 35 -16.51 3.88 -17.53
N SER A 36 -15.28 3.70 -17.07
CA SER A 36 -14.20 3.09 -17.84
C SER A 36 -13.17 2.42 -16.95
N VAL A 37 -12.25 1.67 -17.56
CA VAL A 37 -11.11 1.06 -16.89
C VAL A 37 -9.84 1.73 -17.37
N LEU A 38 -9.09 2.34 -16.45
CA LEU A 38 -7.96 3.21 -16.75
C LEU A 38 -6.63 2.57 -16.35
N PRO A 39 -5.54 2.77 -17.11
CA PRO A 39 -4.21 2.33 -16.69
C PRO A 39 -3.76 3.09 -15.43
N VAL A 40 -3.44 2.39 -14.35
CA VAL A 40 -3.10 3.01 -13.05
C VAL A 40 -1.89 3.95 -13.18
N ARG A 41 -0.87 3.53 -13.94
CA ARG A 41 0.35 4.32 -14.20
C ARG A 41 0.11 5.64 -14.94
N SER A 42 -1.05 5.79 -15.60
CA SER A 42 -1.39 7.01 -16.36
C SER A 42 -2.14 8.05 -15.53
N LEU A 43 -2.54 7.71 -14.30
CA LEU A 43 -3.33 8.57 -13.45
C LEU A 43 -2.46 9.71 -12.88
N CYS A 44 -3.02 10.91 -12.93
CA CYS A 44 -2.40 12.13 -12.41
C CYS A 44 -3.11 12.51 -11.10
N PRO A 45 -2.39 12.67 -9.98
CA PRO A 45 -3.02 13.11 -8.74
C PRO A 45 -3.37 14.59 -8.80
N THR A 46 -4.43 14.95 -8.08
CA THR A 46 -4.80 16.35 -7.83
C THR A 46 -4.57 16.81 -6.40
N GLU A 47 -4.32 15.88 -5.48
CA GLU A 47 -3.92 16.15 -4.10
C GLU A 47 -2.42 16.41 -4.00
N GLU A 48 -2.00 17.11 -2.95
CA GLU A 48 -0.58 17.42 -2.68
C GLU A 48 0.18 16.33 -1.94
N PHE A 49 -0.51 15.47 -1.19
CA PHE A 49 0.10 14.44 -0.37
C PHE A 49 -0.89 13.31 -0.08
N LEU A 50 -0.36 12.20 0.42
CA LEU A 50 -1.14 11.06 0.92
C LEU A 50 -0.97 10.94 2.43
N GLU A 51 -2.08 10.84 3.14
CA GLU A 51 -2.10 10.55 4.56
C GLU A 51 -1.70 9.08 4.85
N LYS A 52 -0.69 8.88 5.71
CA LYS A 52 -0.12 7.55 6.00
C LYS A 52 -1.11 6.59 6.66
N ASP A 53 -1.91 7.09 7.58
CA ASP A 53 -2.95 6.33 8.29
C ASP A 53 -4.03 5.81 7.33
N LYS A 54 -4.48 6.64 6.39
CA LYS A 54 -5.44 6.27 5.36
C LYS A 54 -4.83 5.31 4.33
N LEU A 55 -3.55 5.46 3.97
CA LEU A 55 -2.84 4.49 3.14
C LEU A 55 -2.77 3.12 3.81
N ALA A 56 -2.43 3.08 5.10
CA ALA A 56 -2.38 1.83 5.87
C ALA A 56 -3.75 1.13 5.88
N LEU A 57 -4.83 1.90 6.12
CA LEU A 57 -6.19 1.36 6.14
C LEU A 57 -6.60 0.82 4.76
N ILE A 58 -6.29 1.55 3.70
CA ILE A 58 -6.61 1.13 2.33
C ILE A 58 -5.81 -0.10 1.92
N LEU A 59 -4.52 -0.17 2.27
CA LEU A 59 -3.70 -1.36 2.04
C LEU A 59 -4.31 -2.57 2.74
N MET A 60 -4.64 -2.44 4.04
CA MET A 60 -5.29 -3.50 4.82
C MET A 60 -6.58 -3.96 4.14
N LYS A 61 -7.47 -3.03 3.76
CA LYS A 61 -8.77 -3.37 3.16
C LYS A 61 -8.66 -3.96 1.76
N ILE A 62 -7.73 -3.49 0.94
CA ILE A 62 -7.46 -4.11 -0.36
C ILE A 62 -7.04 -5.56 -0.15
N LEU A 63 -6.13 -5.80 0.79
CA LEU A 63 -5.51 -7.09 1.00
C LEU A 63 -6.40 -8.08 1.76
N ASN A 64 -7.21 -7.63 2.71
CA ASN A 64 -8.02 -8.51 3.55
C ASN A 64 -9.48 -8.62 3.07
N GLU A 65 -10.01 -7.57 2.46
CA GLU A 65 -11.44 -7.48 2.13
C GLU A 65 -11.70 -7.34 0.62
N GLY A 66 -10.66 -7.32 -0.21
CA GLY A 66 -10.82 -7.13 -1.66
C GLY A 66 -11.40 -5.76 -2.01
N TYR A 67 -11.11 -4.72 -1.23
CA TYR A 67 -11.63 -3.38 -1.43
C TYR A 67 -11.21 -2.79 -2.79
N ARG A 68 -12.14 -2.77 -3.77
CA ARG A 68 -11.93 -2.31 -5.15
C ARG A 68 -12.97 -1.30 -5.62
N VAL A 69 -13.35 -0.35 -4.75
CA VAL A 69 -14.31 0.70 -5.11
C VAL A 69 -13.72 1.58 -6.23
N PRO A 70 -14.46 1.82 -7.35
CA PRO A 70 -13.99 2.65 -8.45
C PRO A 70 -13.55 4.05 -8.02
N ILE A 71 -12.56 4.59 -8.73
CA ILE A 71 -12.07 5.96 -8.51
C ILE A 71 -12.88 6.98 -9.33
N ILE A 72 -12.84 8.25 -8.96
CA ILE A 72 -13.47 9.32 -9.74
C ILE A 72 -12.34 10.10 -10.41
N THR A 73 -12.42 10.31 -11.73
CA THR A 73 -11.42 11.04 -12.49
C THR A 73 -12.06 12.10 -13.37
N VAL A 74 -11.26 13.03 -13.87
CA VAL A 74 -11.61 13.96 -14.95
C VAL A 74 -10.58 13.86 -16.07
N ARG A 75 -11.04 13.89 -17.32
CA ARG A 75 -10.16 13.86 -18.49
C ARG A 75 -9.76 15.27 -18.92
N LYS A 76 -8.47 15.52 -19.12
CA LYS A 76 -7.94 16.76 -19.70
C LYS A 76 -6.69 16.48 -20.53
N GLY A 77 -6.66 16.96 -21.79
CA GLY A 77 -5.47 16.89 -22.65
C GLY A 77 -4.93 15.46 -22.80
N GLY A 78 -5.82 14.47 -22.89
CA GLY A 78 -5.46 13.05 -22.96
C GLY A 78 -5.06 12.38 -21.63
N ASN A 79 -4.94 13.13 -20.53
CA ASN A 79 -4.60 12.60 -19.21
C ASN A 79 -5.85 12.47 -18.32
N TYR A 80 -5.77 11.57 -17.33
CA TYR A 80 -6.82 11.33 -16.34
C TYR A 80 -6.36 11.82 -14.97
N TYR A 81 -7.04 12.83 -14.44
CA TYR A 81 -6.75 13.42 -13.14
C TYR A 81 -7.69 12.86 -12.08
N ILE A 82 -7.15 12.34 -10.99
CA ILE A 82 -7.93 11.73 -9.91
C ILE A 82 -8.61 12.83 -9.11
N LEU A 83 -9.93 12.75 -8.96
CA LEU A 83 -10.72 13.61 -8.10
C LEU A 83 -11.07 12.93 -6.77
N ASP A 84 -11.18 11.58 -6.78
CA ASP A 84 -11.37 10.76 -5.58
C ASP A 84 -10.65 9.42 -5.75
N GLY A 85 -9.90 9.00 -4.72
CA GLY A 85 -9.24 7.70 -4.70
C GLY A 85 -7.73 7.72 -4.93
N HIS A 86 -7.03 8.80 -4.56
CA HIS A 86 -5.58 8.94 -4.69
C HIS A 86 -4.83 7.86 -3.91
N HIS A 87 -5.18 7.65 -2.64
CA HIS A 87 -4.61 6.58 -1.80
C HIS A 87 -4.81 5.18 -2.40
N ARG A 88 -6.01 4.89 -2.90
CA ARG A 88 -6.29 3.62 -3.57
C ARG A 88 -5.41 3.46 -4.80
N SER A 89 -5.40 4.46 -5.67
CA SER A 89 -4.61 4.44 -6.90
C SER A 89 -3.12 4.28 -6.62
N TYR A 90 -2.62 4.91 -5.56
CA TYR A 90 -1.23 4.75 -5.11
C TYR A 90 -0.94 3.31 -4.65
N ILE A 91 -1.80 2.70 -3.82
CA ILE A 91 -1.62 1.30 -3.40
C ILE A 91 -1.71 0.34 -4.59
N LEU A 92 -2.67 0.54 -5.51
CA LEU A 92 -2.78 -0.23 -6.75
C LEU A 92 -1.48 -0.14 -7.57
N LEU A 93 -0.92 1.06 -7.70
CA LEU A 93 0.34 1.29 -8.39
C LEU A 93 1.49 0.54 -7.71
N LYS A 94 1.59 0.62 -6.38
CA LYS A 94 2.61 -0.10 -5.61
C LYS A 94 2.40 -1.61 -5.64
N MET A 95 1.19 -2.11 -5.87
CA MET A 95 0.91 -3.53 -6.13
C MET A 95 1.11 -3.94 -7.60
N MET A 96 1.60 -3.04 -8.46
CA MET A 96 1.79 -3.27 -9.89
C MET A 96 0.49 -3.61 -10.65
N GLU A 97 -0.66 -3.17 -10.15
CA GLU A 97 -1.93 -3.33 -10.84
C GLU A 97 -1.92 -2.51 -12.12
N GLU A 98 -2.24 -3.14 -13.25
CA GLU A 98 -2.21 -2.45 -14.54
C GLU A 98 -3.34 -1.43 -14.67
N LYS A 99 -4.52 -1.77 -14.13
CA LYS A 99 -5.78 -1.10 -14.42
C LYS A 99 -6.63 -0.90 -13.17
N THR A 100 -7.47 0.13 -13.20
CA THR A 100 -8.48 0.39 -12.17
C THR A 100 -9.78 0.91 -12.77
N ALA A 101 -10.90 0.56 -12.15
CA ALA A 101 -12.22 1.05 -12.54
C ALA A 101 -12.37 2.53 -12.17
N SER A 102 -12.94 3.34 -13.07
CA SER A 102 -13.15 4.76 -12.85
C SER A 102 -14.46 5.28 -13.43
N TYR A 103 -15.09 6.20 -12.70
CA TYR A 103 -16.07 7.13 -13.24
C TYR A 103 -15.35 8.41 -13.70
N ILE A 104 -15.38 8.67 -15.00
CA ILE A 104 -14.77 9.81 -15.66
C ILE A 104 -15.81 10.91 -15.80
N LEU A 105 -15.53 12.06 -15.19
CA LEU A 105 -16.25 13.31 -15.42
C LEU A 105 -15.74 13.97 -16.71
N ARG A 106 -16.64 14.17 -17.66
CA ARG A 106 -16.37 14.76 -18.97
C ARG A 106 -17.01 16.12 -19.09
N PHE A 107 -16.15 17.11 -19.29
CA PHE A 107 -16.55 18.47 -19.64
C PHE A 107 -16.96 18.52 -21.12
N PRO A 108 -17.86 19.47 -21.50
CA PRO A 108 -18.14 19.76 -22.90
C PRO A 108 -16.90 20.35 -23.58
N GLU A 109 -16.83 20.26 -24.91
CA GLU A 109 -15.63 20.65 -25.69
C GLU A 109 -15.20 22.11 -25.45
N GLU A 110 -16.16 22.99 -25.25
CA GLU A 110 -15.96 24.43 -25.02
C GLU A 110 -15.33 24.76 -23.65
N VAL A 111 -15.30 23.80 -22.71
CA VAL A 111 -14.89 24.03 -21.32
C VAL A 111 -13.81 23.05 -20.91
N SER A 112 -12.65 23.58 -20.53
CA SER A 112 -11.54 22.76 -20.03
C SER A 112 -11.45 22.82 -18.50
N TYR A 113 -11.30 21.65 -17.88
CA TYR A 113 -10.90 21.53 -16.49
C TYR A 113 -9.54 22.22 -16.24
N ARG A 114 -9.41 22.96 -15.14
CA ARG A 114 -8.15 23.58 -14.69
C ARG A 114 -7.36 22.57 -13.85
N ALA A 115 -6.76 21.59 -14.53
CA ALA A 115 -5.92 20.59 -13.85
C ALA A 115 -4.60 21.18 -13.31
N PRO A 116 -4.08 20.64 -12.19
CA PRO A 116 -2.73 20.93 -11.72
C PRO A 116 -1.67 20.42 -12.71
N PRO A 117 -0.39 20.80 -12.51
CA PRO A 117 0.72 20.25 -13.29
C PRO A 117 0.71 18.73 -13.29
N LYS A 118 0.96 18.13 -14.45
CA LYS A 118 1.07 16.68 -14.57
C LYS A 118 2.26 16.20 -13.74
N ARG A 119 1.99 15.31 -12.79
CA ARG A 119 3.01 14.51 -12.07
C ARG A 119 2.53 13.07 -11.92
N PRO A 120 3.43 12.09 -11.82
CA PRO A 120 3.05 10.71 -11.53
C PRO A 120 2.55 10.56 -10.09
N LEU A 121 1.78 9.51 -9.83
CA LEU A 121 1.31 9.14 -8.50
C LEU A 121 2.46 8.84 -7.52
N GLU A 122 3.58 8.32 -8.01
CA GLU A 122 4.73 7.93 -7.17
C GLU A 122 5.42 9.13 -6.50
N ASP A 123 5.25 10.32 -7.07
CA ASP A 123 5.84 11.57 -6.56
C ASP A 123 5.05 12.16 -5.39
N LEU A 124 3.88 11.59 -5.04
CA LEU A 124 3.11 12.09 -3.92
C LEU A 124 3.85 11.83 -2.60
N PRO A 125 4.15 12.88 -1.81
CA PRO A 125 4.69 12.70 -0.47
C PRO A 125 3.65 12.00 0.42
N ILE A 126 4.14 11.17 1.33
CA ILE A 126 3.32 10.52 2.36
C ILE A 126 3.56 11.24 3.67
N LEU A 127 2.51 11.78 4.28
CA LEU A 127 2.59 12.57 5.50
C LEU A 127 1.90 11.88 6.67
N ASP A 128 2.51 12.06 7.84
CA ASP A 128 1.93 11.74 9.14
C ASP A 128 1.05 12.90 9.59
N VAL A 129 -0.27 12.68 9.59
CA VAL A 129 -1.27 13.70 9.93
C VAL A 129 -1.95 13.46 11.28
N ALA A 130 -1.83 12.25 11.83
CA ALA A 130 -2.40 11.86 13.11
C ALA A 130 -1.65 10.65 13.69
N SER A 131 -1.75 10.44 15.02
CA SER A 131 -1.29 9.21 15.65
C SER A 131 -2.19 8.03 15.29
N ILE A 132 -1.59 6.85 15.15
CA ILE A 132 -2.30 5.59 14.95
C ILE A 132 -2.29 4.84 16.28
N ASP A 133 -3.44 4.86 16.96
CA ASP A 133 -3.60 4.23 18.28
C ASP A 133 -3.85 2.70 18.16
N ASP A 134 -4.48 2.28 17.05
CA ASP A 134 -4.76 0.87 16.76
C ASP A 134 -3.48 0.11 16.36
N SER A 135 -3.15 -0.96 17.08
CA SER A 135 -1.90 -1.71 16.89
C SER A 135 -1.84 -2.46 15.57
N ILE A 136 -2.98 -2.94 15.05
CA ILE A 136 -3.07 -3.64 13.77
C ILE A 136 -2.80 -2.64 12.64
N LEU A 137 -3.50 -1.50 12.65
CA LEU A 137 -3.33 -0.44 11.67
C LEU A 137 -1.92 0.16 11.74
N LYS A 138 -1.33 0.24 12.95
CA LYS A 138 0.07 0.65 13.13
C LYS A 138 1.03 -0.31 12.42
N ALA A 139 0.82 -1.62 12.54
CA ALA A 139 1.62 -2.61 11.82
C ALA A 139 1.44 -2.51 10.29
N TRP A 140 0.22 -2.25 9.79
CA TRP A 140 0.00 -1.94 8.37
C TRP A 140 0.72 -0.66 7.92
N SER A 141 0.75 0.38 8.75
CA SER A 141 1.48 1.61 8.46
C SER A 141 2.99 1.38 8.39
N GLN A 142 3.51 0.42 9.16
CA GLN A 142 4.93 0.06 9.13
C GLN A 142 5.35 -0.54 7.79
N ILE A 143 4.44 -1.23 7.10
CA ILE A 143 4.68 -1.73 5.73
C ILE A 143 4.94 -0.56 4.77
N ILE A 144 4.15 0.52 4.89
CA ILE A 144 4.31 1.73 4.08
C ILE A 144 5.62 2.44 4.42
N THR A 145 5.97 2.53 5.70
CA THR A 145 7.25 3.09 6.16
C THR A 145 8.43 2.32 5.59
N LEU A 146 8.41 0.98 5.66
CA LEU A 146 9.46 0.13 5.12
C LEU A 146 9.57 0.24 3.61
N LEU A 147 8.45 0.29 2.89
CA LEU A 147 8.42 0.53 1.45
C LEU A 147 9.18 1.83 1.11
N LYS A 148 8.83 2.95 1.73
CA LYS A 148 9.48 4.25 1.45
C LYS A 148 10.94 4.28 1.90
N TYR A 149 11.25 3.64 3.02
CA TYR A 149 12.63 3.51 3.50
C TYR A 149 13.49 2.77 2.47
N TYR A 150 13.01 1.65 1.93
CA TYR A 150 13.70 0.88 0.90
C TYR A 150 13.87 1.67 -0.41
N GLU A 151 12.85 2.41 -0.83
CA GLU A 151 12.97 3.30 -1.99
C GLU A 151 14.05 4.36 -1.80
N THR A 152 14.15 4.91 -0.59
CA THR A 152 15.12 5.96 -0.26
C THR A 152 16.54 5.42 -0.26
N ILE A 153 16.79 4.29 0.41
CA ILE A 153 18.16 3.77 0.56
C ILE A 153 18.72 3.19 -0.76
N TYR A 154 17.87 2.67 -1.65
CA TYR A 154 18.32 2.10 -2.92
C TYR A 154 18.14 3.05 -4.11
N GLY A 155 17.45 4.18 -3.94
CA GLY A 155 17.25 5.18 -5.00
C GLY A 155 16.39 4.69 -6.18
N VAL A 156 15.58 3.64 -5.97
CA VAL A 156 14.73 3.02 -7.00
C VAL A 156 13.33 2.76 -6.44
N PRO A 157 12.27 2.77 -7.28
CA PRO A 157 10.94 2.39 -6.83
C PRO A 157 10.88 0.95 -6.32
N PHE A 158 10.06 0.72 -5.30
CA PHE A 158 9.73 -0.60 -4.80
C PHE A 158 8.23 -0.85 -4.93
N TYR A 159 7.89 -2.12 -5.03
CA TYR A 159 6.54 -2.63 -5.21
C TYR A 159 6.21 -3.68 -4.15
N LEU A 160 4.93 -3.84 -3.86
CA LEU A 160 4.36 -4.74 -2.89
C LEU A 160 3.86 -5.99 -3.62
N LYS A 161 4.55 -7.11 -3.43
CA LYS A 161 4.09 -8.41 -3.95
C LYS A 161 3.58 -9.26 -2.80
N ILE A 162 2.38 -9.81 -2.93
CA ILE A 162 1.80 -10.67 -1.92
C ILE A 162 2.15 -12.11 -2.24
N GLU A 163 2.79 -12.80 -1.29
CA GLU A 163 3.16 -14.21 -1.42
C GLU A 163 2.90 -14.94 -0.10
N ASP A 164 2.58 -16.22 -0.16
CA ASP A 164 2.66 -17.10 1.00
C ASP A 164 4.09 -17.60 1.12
N ALA A 165 4.83 -17.07 2.09
CA ALA A 165 6.23 -17.43 2.32
C ALA A 165 6.29 -18.75 3.10
N PRO A 166 6.92 -19.82 2.57
CA PRO A 166 7.13 -21.06 3.32
C PRO A 166 7.98 -20.77 4.56
N LEU A 167 7.55 -21.21 5.74
CA LEU A 167 8.28 -20.93 6.99
C LEU A 167 9.72 -21.50 6.97
N SER A 168 9.94 -22.59 6.23
CA SER A 168 11.26 -23.20 6.02
C SER A 168 12.22 -22.34 5.17
N SER A 169 11.70 -21.33 4.48
CA SER A 169 12.47 -20.42 3.62
C SER A 169 12.62 -19.03 4.22
N ILE A 170 12.10 -18.81 5.42
CA ILE A 170 12.20 -17.54 6.14
C ILE A 170 13.52 -17.44 6.87
N VAL A 171 14.20 -16.31 6.68
CA VAL A 171 15.46 -15.97 7.33
C VAL A 171 15.22 -14.73 8.21
N PRO A 172 15.45 -14.81 9.52
CA PRO A 172 15.33 -13.66 10.39
C PRO A 172 16.50 -12.70 10.19
N THR A 173 16.20 -11.41 10.36
CA THR A 173 17.20 -10.32 10.32
C THR A 173 17.57 -9.79 11.70
N GLN A 174 16.98 -10.35 12.75
CA GLN A 174 17.31 -10.03 14.13
C GLN A 174 17.45 -11.35 14.92
N PRO A 175 18.43 -11.45 15.83
CA PRO A 175 18.71 -12.68 16.56
C PRO A 175 17.76 -12.92 17.75
N GLN A 176 17.01 -11.90 18.18
CA GLN A 176 16.22 -11.95 19.41
C GLN A 176 14.80 -11.40 19.20
N VAL A 177 13.83 -12.00 19.89
CA VAL A 177 12.43 -11.55 19.94
C VAL A 177 11.90 -11.69 21.37
N GLY A 178 11.13 -10.71 21.85
CA GLY A 178 10.52 -10.79 23.18
C GLY A 178 9.41 -11.85 23.27
N GLY A 179 9.42 -12.71 24.28
CA GLY A 179 8.46 -13.80 24.47
C GLY A 179 7.04 -13.31 24.60
N LYS A 180 6.81 -12.20 25.31
CA LYS A 180 5.49 -11.54 25.40
C LYS A 180 4.98 -11.08 24.03
N GLN A 181 5.86 -10.69 23.11
CA GLN A 181 5.46 -10.27 21.76
C GLN A 181 4.98 -11.47 20.93
N VAL A 182 5.57 -12.64 21.13
CA VAL A 182 5.15 -13.88 20.43
C VAL A 182 3.86 -14.42 21.04
N SER A 183 3.79 -14.53 22.37
CA SER A 183 2.68 -15.18 23.07
C SER A 183 1.38 -14.36 23.04
N SER A 184 1.45 -13.04 22.90
CA SER A 184 0.26 -12.17 22.77
C SER A 184 -0.44 -12.27 21.42
N ILE A 185 0.17 -12.92 20.42
CA ILE A 185 -0.41 -13.09 19.08
C ILE A 185 -1.33 -14.32 19.10
N ASN A 186 -2.64 -14.08 19.28
CA ASN A 186 -3.65 -15.11 19.16
C ASN A 186 -3.92 -15.48 17.70
N GLU A 187 -3.94 -14.47 16.81
CA GLU A 187 -4.20 -14.61 15.39
C GLU A 187 -3.23 -13.75 14.57
N ILE A 188 -2.86 -14.23 13.38
CA ILE A 188 -1.95 -13.52 12.48
C ILE A 188 -2.77 -12.71 11.48
N LEU A 189 -3.10 -11.49 11.88
CA LEU A 189 -3.96 -10.58 11.10
C LEU A 189 -3.19 -9.70 10.10
N VAL A 190 -1.89 -9.53 10.33
CA VAL A 190 -1.00 -8.68 9.54
C VAL A 190 0.10 -9.53 8.92
N PRO A 191 0.34 -9.43 7.60
CA PRO A 191 1.43 -10.18 6.97
C PRO A 191 2.79 -9.77 7.55
N ILE A 192 3.79 -10.63 7.35
CA ILE A 192 5.19 -10.20 7.55
C ILE A 192 5.62 -9.34 6.37
N VAL A 193 6.62 -8.48 6.57
CA VAL A 193 7.27 -7.75 5.48
C VAL A 193 8.64 -8.35 5.27
N CYS A 194 9.02 -8.60 4.02
CA CYS A 194 10.30 -9.21 3.70
C CYS A 194 10.84 -8.76 2.34
N VAL A 195 12.11 -9.07 2.09
CA VAL A 195 12.70 -9.09 0.74
C VAL A 195 13.02 -10.52 0.34
N LYS A 196 12.94 -10.81 -0.95
CA LYS A 196 13.20 -12.15 -1.49
C LYS A 196 14.52 -12.19 -2.23
N HIS A 197 15.37 -13.15 -1.90
CA HIS A 197 16.66 -13.35 -2.56
C HIS A 197 17.00 -14.84 -2.61
N TYR A 198 17.33 -15.35 -3.80
CA TYR A 198 17.60 -16.77 -4.07
C TYR A 198 16.61 -17.75 -3.40
N GLY A 199 15.32 -17.44 -3.47
CA GLY A 199 14.25 -18.29 -2.91
C GLY A 199 14.07 -18.19 -1.39
N LYS A 200 14.88 -17.38 -0.70
CA LYS A 200 14.76 -17.09 0.73
C LYS A 200 14.03 -15.76 0.98
N TYR A 201 13.32 -15.68 2.10
CA TYR A 201 12.54 -14.53 2.52
C TYR A 201 13.16 -13.92 3.78
N TYR A 202 13.80 -12.77 3.64
CA TYR A 202 14.49 -12.08 4.74
C TYR A 202 13.53 -11.11 5.42
N ILE A 203 13.17 -11.37 6.68
CA ILE A 203 12.14 -10.60 7.39
C ILE A 203 12.62 -9.18 7.65
N LEU A 204 11.85 -8.18 7.25
CA LEU A 204 12.07 -6.78 7.61
C LEU A 204 11.22 -6.36 8.81
N ASP A 205 10.01 -6.91 8.90
CA ASP A 205 9.11 -6.75 10.04
C ASP A 205 8.25 -8.00 10.23
N GLY A 206 7.93 -8.31 11.48
CA GLY A 206 7.02 -9.39 11.84
C GLY A 206 7.70 -10.69 12.29
N HIS A 207 8.91 -10.65 12.86
CA HIS A 207 9.60 -11.83 13.39
C HIS A 207 8.76 -12.56 14.45
N ALA A 208 8.11 -11.84 15.36
CA ALA A 208 7.20 -12.44 16.33
C ALA A 208 6.01 -13.17 15.66
N ARG A 209 5.47 -12.61 14.56
CA ARG A 209 4.39 -13.24 13.79
C ARG A 209 4.87 -14.50 13.07
N ALA A 210 6.08 -14.49 12.50
CA ALA A 210 6.69 -15.66 11.86
C ALA A 210 6.98 -16.79 12.87
N LEU A 211 7.51 -16.45 14.05
CA LEU A 211 7.70 -17.41 15.14
C LEU A 211 6.37 -17.98 15.62
N ARG A 212 5.35 -17.13 15.79
CA ARG A 212 4.02 -17.58 16.19
C ARG A 212 3.38 -18.51 15.17
N ALA A 213 3.49 -18.20 13.87
CA ALA A 213 3.03 -19.09 12.80
C ALA A 213 3.65 -20.48 12.90
N LYS A 214 4.96 -20.55 13.19
CA LYS A 214 5.67 -21.80 13.39
C LYS A 214 5.15 -22.56 14.62
N GLN A 215 4.93 -21.87 15.74
CA GLN A 215 4.35 -22.47 16.96
C GLN A 215 2.92 -22.98 16.74
N MET A 216 2.15 -22.33 15.86
CA MET A 216 0.81 -22.77 15.46
C MET A 216 0.83 -23.94 14.46
N GLY A 217 2.00 -24.43 14.04
CA GLY A 217 2.13 -25.54 13.10
C GLY A 217 1.79 -25.19 11.65
N LEU A 218 1.84 -23.90 11.26
CA LEU A 218 1.59 -23.47 9.89
C LEU A 218 2.79 -23.85 8.98
N ASN A 219 2.52 -24.11 7.70
CA ASN A 219 3.59 -24.37 6.71
C ASN A 219 4.12 -23.09 6.05
N SER A 220 3.26 -22.08 5.96
CA SER A 220 3.57 -20.78 5.36
C SER A 220 2.91 -19.66 6.16
N ILE A 221 3.36 -18.44 5.89
CA ILE A 221 2.78 -17.22 6.42
C ILE A 221 2.60 -16.21 5.30
N ARG A 222 1.50 -15.47 5.34
CA ARG A 222 1.24 -14.39 4.40
C ARG A 222 2.33 -13.33 4.52
N SER A 223 2.89 -12.92 3.39
CA SER A 223 3.98 -11.96 3.32
C SER A 223 3.72 -10.86 2.30
N VAL A 224 4.22 -9.66 2.62
CA VAL A 224 4.42 -8.57 1.68
C VAL A 224 5.90 -8.55 1.33
N VAL A 225 6.21 -8.96 0.11
CA VAL A 225 7.55 -8.96 -0.45
C VAL A 225 7.81 -7.62 -1.13
N LEU A 226 8.78 -6.86 -0.61
CA LEU A 226 9.24 -5.62 -1.21
C LEU A 226 10.13 -5.94 -2.41
N THR A 227 9.65 -5.64 -3.62
CA THR A 227 10.32 -5.96 -4.88
C THR A 227 10.75 -4.67 -5.59
N PRO A 228 12.04 -4.45 -5.83
CA PRO A 228 12.52 -3.26 -6.51
C PRO A 228 12.18 -3.30 -8.01
N MET A 229 12.07 -2.13 -8.63
CA MET A 229 11.89 -2.02 -10.09
C MET A 229 13.05 -2.64 -10.88
N MET A 230 14.26 -2.60 -10.31
CA MET A 230 15.47 -3.18 -10.88
C MET A 230 16.23 -3.94 -9.80
N ASN A 231 17.06 -4.91 -10.18
CA ASN A 231 17.82 -5.71 -9.22
C ASN A 231 18.71 -4.82 -8.34
N VAL A 232 18.68 -5.05 -7.03
CA VAL A 232 19.55 -4.38 -6.06
C VAL A 232 20.24 -5.42 -5.18
N GLU A 233 21.43 -5.10 -4.69
CA GLU A 233 22.07 -5.89 -3.65
C GLU A 233 21.54 -5.46 -2.28
N TYR A 234 20.80 -6.35 -1.62
CA TYR A 234 20.25 -6.03 -0.31
C TYR A 234 21.32 -6.03 0.78
N GLY A 235 21.61 -4.86 1.36
CA GLY A 235 22.58 -4.73 2.45
C GLY A 235 22.24 -5.60 3.67
N ILE A 236 20.96 -5.81 3.95
CA ILE A 236 20.48 -6.62 5.08
C ILE A 236 20.93 -8.09 5.00
N ILE A 237 21.15 -8.61 3.79
CA ILE A 237 21.61 -10.01 3.60
C ILE A 237 23.04 -10.16 4.10
N LYS A 238 23.92 -9.20 3.80
CA LYS A 238 25.30 -9.17 4.30
C LYS A 238 25.32 -9.13 5.84
N THR A 239 24.40 -8.37 6.44
CA THR A 239 24.24 -8.31 7.90
C THR A 239 23.78 -9.65 8.49
N VAL A 240 22.80 -10.31 7.87
CA VAL A 240 22.28 -11.62 8.29
C VAL A 240 23.36 -12.69 8.25
N ASP A 241 24.15 -12.73 7.18
CA ASP A 241 25.25 -13.69 7.03
C ASP A 241 26.32 -13.48 8.12
N ALA A 242 26.64 -12.22 8.44
CA ALA A 242 27.57 -11.89 9.52
C ALA A 242 27.05 -12.28 10.92
N MET A 243 25.73 -12.31 11.12
CA MET A 243 25.09 -12.78 12.35
C MET A 243 24.91 -14.30 12.40
N GLY A 244 25.17 -15.02 11.30
CA GLY A 244 24.99 -16.47 11.22
C GLY A 244 23.53 -16.93 11.21
N LEU A 245 22.58 -16.04 10.91
CA LEU A 245 21.15 -16.35 10.90
C LEU A 245 20.74 -17.03 9.59
N ARG A 246 20.10 -18.20 9.66
CA ARG A 246 19.72 -19.02 8.49
C ARG A 246 18.25 -19.42 8.48
N SER A 247 17.61 -19.44 9.65
CA SER A 247 16.24 -19.91 9.82
C SER A 247 15.60 -19.31 11.08
N LEU A 248 14.28 -19.48 11.22
CA LEU A 248 13.56 -19.08 12.42
C LEU A 248 14.05 -19.77 13.71
N ASP A 249 14.75 -20.91 13.60
CA ASP A 249 15.33 -21.61 14.77
C ASP A 249 16.53 -20.87 15.37
N ASP A 250 17.13 -19.95 14.63
CA ASP A 250 18.28 -19.16 15.11
C ASP A 250 17.84 -17.96 15.98
N ILE A 251 16.53 -17.72 16.13
CA ILE A 251 16.01 -16.65 16.97
C ILE A 251 15.92 -17.12 18.42
N SER A 252 16.55 -16.37 19.32
CA SER A 252 16.37 -16.53 20.77
C SER A 252 15.15 -15.76 21.27
N ILE A 253 14.26 -16.43 22.00
CA ILE A 253 13.13 -15.78 22.67
C ILE A 253 13.58 -15.32 24.06
N ILE A 254 13.53 -14.00 24.30
CA ILE A 254 13.93 -13.37 25.57
C ILE A 254 12.69 -12.95 26.38
N GLU A 255 12.72 -13.03 27.72
CA GLU A 255 11.57 -12.69 28.58
C GLU A 255 11.28 -11.17 28.69
#